data_AF-A0A964R049-F1
#
_entry.id   AF-A0A964R049-F1
#
_cell.length_a   1.000
_cell.length_b   1.000
_cell.length_c   1.000
_cell.angle_alpha   90.00
_cell.angle_beta   90.00
_cell.angle_gamma   90.00
#
_symmetry.space_group_name_H-M   'P 1'
#
loop_
_entity.id
_entity.type
_entity.pdbx_description
1 polymer ?
#
loop_
_entity_poly.entity_id
_entity_poly.type
_entity_poly.pdbx_seq_one_letter_code
_entity_poly.pdbx_strand_id
1 'polypeptide(L)'
;MPEKDQQQEKQVTLGSFLEENQRLISTLGVFVALTVLSRNLPSPIIGYLLMCIFLAMSLLIWVEVFSRFPDKGGSSRLQWFENLLSFAMLGMVVYWVFEFSIVFDQALVLVLFLVIAQIFLFCWSCATKRFDLFRRIFNAKPGERRRLRLAIGLFSIALFAVIAFALAVAITPRVKVFLTKGRKAILEMSLTDVLGTNKPPASLK
;
A
#
# COMPACT_ATOMS: atom_id res chain seq x y z
N MET A 1 -30.06 15.66 43.58
CA MET A 1 -28.71 15.11 43.43
C MET A 1 -28.72 14.23 42.19
N PRO A 2 -28.14 14.66 41.06
CA PRO A 2 -28.04 13.80 39.89
C PRO A 2 -26.93 12.77 40.12
N GLU A 3 -27.32 11.50 40.05
CA GLU A 3 -26.44 10.34 39.98
C GLU A 3 -25.49 10.56 38.80
N LYS A 4 -24.20 10.81 39.09
CA LYS A 4 -23.16 10.78 38.07
C LYS A 4 -22.99 9.33 37.66
N ASP A 5 -23.73 8.91 36.65
CA ASP A 5 -23.48 7.68 35.93
C ASP A 5 -22.01 7.67 35.51
N GLN A 6 -21.21 6.88 36.22
CA GLN A 6 -19.86 6.52 35.83
C GLN A 6 -19.99 5.67 34.57
N GLN A 7 -20.07 6.32 33.41
CA GLN A 7 -19.72 5.70 32.14
C GLN A 7 -18.23 5.32 32.23
N GLN A 8 -17.95 4.17 32.84
CA GLN A 8 -16.68 3.49 32.66
C GLN A 8 -16.52 3.31 31.16
N GLU A 9 -15.60 4.06 30.54
CA GLU A 9 -15.17 3.85 29.17
C GLU A 9 -14.80 2.37 29.03
N LYS A 10 -15.70 1.60 28.41
CA LYS A 10 -15.55 0.17 28.24
C LYS A 10 -14.36 -0.05 27.31
N GLN A 11 -13.18 -0.33 27.87
CA GLN A 11 -11.96 -0.53 27.10
C GLN A 11 -12.17 -1.63 26.05
N VAL A 12 -11.91 -1.30 24.80
CA VAL A 12 -12.03 -2.26 23.69
C VAL A 12 -10.92 -3.29 23.81
N THR A 13 -11.32 -4.55 23.95
CA THR A 13 -10.39 -5.68 24.03
C THR A 13 -10.08 -6.21 22.63
N LEU A 14 -8.94 -6.90 22.48
CA LEU A 14 -8.60 -7.57 21.21
C LEU A 14 -9.68 -8.58 20.79
N GLY A 15 -10.24 -9.34 21.73
CA GLY A 15 -11.29 -10.33 21.45
C GLY A 15 -12.54 -9.68 20.85
N SER A 16 -13.07 -8.64 21.50
CA SER A 16 -14.22 -7.90 20.99
C SER A 16 -13.93 -7.24 19.64
N PHE A 17 -12.74 -6.67 19.45
CA PHE A 17 -12.35 -6.10 18.17
C PHE A 17 -12.32 -7.15 17.04
N LEU A 18 -11.75 -8.33 17.31
CA LEU A 18 -11.67 -9.41 16.32
C LEU A 18 -13.05 -9.97 15.98
N GLU A 19 -13.94 -10.10 16.96
CA GLU A 19 -15.30 -10.59 16.76
C GLU A 19 -16.11 -9.62 15.89
N GLU A 20 -16.04 -8.32 16.17
CA GLU A 20 -16.72 -7.27 15.39
C GLU A 20 -16.18 -7.14 13.96
N ASN A 21 -14.89 -7.41 13.75
CA ASN A 21 -14.20 -7.21 12.47
C ASN A 21 -13.79 -8.51 11.77
N GLN A 22 -14.27 -9.66 12.25
CA GLN A 22 -13.87 -10.98 11.76
C GLN A 22 -14.02 -11.10 10.24
N ARG A 23 -15.15 -10.62 9.70
CA ARG A 23 -15.43 -10.69 8.26
C ARG A 23 -14.42 -9.91 7.42
N LEU A 24 -14.01 -8.72 7.87
CA LEU A 24 -13.00 -7.91 7.17
C LEU A 24 -11.63 -8.56 7.23
N ILE A 25 -11.22 -9.04 8.40
CA ILE A 25 -9.91 -9.69 8.60
C ILE A 25 -9.81 -10.99 7.79
N SER A 26 -10.88 -11.80 7.77
CA SER A 26 -10.93 -13.00 6.94
C SER A 26 -10.86 -12.68 5.46
N THR A 27 -11.59 -11.65 5.01
CA THR A 27 -11.56 -11.22 3.60
C THR A 27 -10.18 -10.68 3.21
N LEU A 28 -9.53 -9.93 4.10
CA LEU A 28 -8.15 -9.48 3.94
C LEU A 28 -7.22 -10.68 3.74
N GLY A 29 -7.30 -11.68 4.61
CA GLY A 29 -6.50 -12.91 4.51
C GLY A 29 -6.71 -13.65 3.18
N VAL A 30 -7.96 -13.75 2.71
CA VAL A 30 -8.28 -14.37 1.41
C VAL A 30 -7.66 -13.58 0.25
N PHE A 31 -7.78 -12.26 0.21
CA PHE A 31 -7.17 -11.48 -0.88
C PHE A 31 -5.65 -11.49 -0.83
N VAL A 32 -5.06 -11.49 0.37
CA VAL A 32 -3.62 -11.67 0.56
C VAL A 32 -3.16 -13.00 -0.03
N ALA A 33 -3.86 -14.09 0.28
CA ALA A 33 -3.56 -15.41 -0.28
C ALA A 33 -3.73 -15.45 -1.80
N LEU A 34 -4.82 -14.89 -2.33
CA LEU A 34 -5.06 -14.80 -3.78
C LEU A 34 -4.00 -13.97 -4.49
N THR A 35 -3.50 -12.90 -3.86
CA THR A 35 -2.38 -12.10 -4.37
C THR A 35 -1.16 -12.99 -4.56
N VAL A 36 -0.78 -13.77 -3.55
CA VAL A 36 0.38 -14.69 -3.65
C VAL A 36 0.14 -15.79 -4.69
N LEU A 37 -1.04 -16.40 -4.70
CA LEU A 37 -1.38 -17.52 -5.58
C LEU A 37 -1.44 -17.13 -7.06
N SER A 38 -1.85 -15.89 -7.36
CA SER A 38 -1.95 -15.39 -8.73
C SER A 38 -0.61 -15.41 -9.50
N ARG A 39 0.53 -15.44 -8.78
CA ARG A 39 1.87 -15.58 -9.37
C ARG A 39 2.08 -16.92 -10.09
N ASN A 40 1.37 -17.98 -9.68
CA ASN A 40 1.54 -19.32 -10.22
C ASN A 40 0.61 -19.62 -11.41
N LEU A 41 -0.08 -18.61 -11.95
CA LEU A 41 -0.97 -18.80 -13.08
C LEU A 41 -0.19 -19.09 -14.38
N PRO A 42 -0.68 -19.98 -15.27
CA PRO A 42 0.01 -20.32 -16.52
C PRO A 42 0.26 -19.13 -17.44
N SER A 43 -0.63 -18.13 -17.41
CA SER A 43 -0.45 -16.88 -18.14
C SER A 43 0.14 -15.81 -17.22
N PRO A 44 1.41 -15.40 -17.43
CA PRO A 44 2.08 -14.45 -16.55
C PRO A 44 1.40 -13.08 -16.55
N ILE A 45 0.88 -12.63 -17.70
CA ILE A 45 0.19 -11.34 -17.82
C ILE A 45 -1.07 -11.32 -16.96
N ILE A 46 -1.88 -12.37 -17.04
CA ILE A 46 -3.12 -12.51 -16.24
C ILE A 46 -2.76 -12.64 -14.76
N GLY A 47 -1.70 -13.39 -14.44
CA GLY A 47 -1.16 -13.50 -13.09
C GLY A 47 -0.84 -12.14 -12.47
N TYR A 48 -0.03 -11.32 -13.15
CA TYR A 48 0.33 -9.99 -12.65
C TYR A 48 -0.86 -9.04 -12.53
N LEU A 49 -1.82 -9.09 -13.46
CA LEU A 49 -3.01 -8.25 -13.41
C LEU A 49 -3.89 -8.61 -12.21
N LEU A 50 -4.17 -9.90 -12.00
CA LEU A 50 -4.93 -10.38 -10.85
C LEU A 50 -4.20 -10.09 -9.54
N MET A 51 -2.89 -10.29 -9.50
CA MET A 51 -2.05 -9.95 -8.36
C MET A 51 -2.21 -8.48 -7.97
N CYS A 52 -2.14 -7.57 -8.95
CA CYS A 52 -2.30 -6.15 -8.71
C CYS A 52 -3.70 -5.81 -8.18
N ILE A 53 -4.75 -6.43 -8.72
CA ILE A 53 -6.13 -6.23 -8.27
C ILE A 53 -6.32 -6.73 -6.83
N PHE A 54 -5.88 -7.96 -6.53
CA PHE A 54 -6.01 -8.53 -5.19
C PHE A 54 -5.17 -7.78 -4.15
N LEU A 55 -3.98 -7.28 -4.53
CA LEU A 55 -3.17 -6.43 -3.68
C LEU A 55 -3.89 -5.11 -3.38
N ALA A 56 -4.45 -4.45 -4.40
CA ALA A 56 -5.20 -3.20 -4.22
C ALA A 56 -6.43 -3.38 -3.31
N MET A 57 -7.17 -4.49 -3.50
CA MET A 57 -8.30 -4.85 -2.64
C MET A 57 -7.85 -5.13 -1.20
N SER A 58 -6.73 -5.82 -1.02
CA SER A 58 -6.14 -6.08 0.31
C SER A 58 -5.77 -4.78 1.02
N LEU A 59 -5.15 -3.83 0.31
CA LEU A 59 -4.81 -2.52 0.86
C LEU A 59 -6.05 -1.71 1.24
N LEU A 60 -7.09 -1.75 0.42
CA LEU A 60 -8.34 -1.06 0.71
C LEU A 60 -9.02 -1.61 1.97
N ILE A 61 -9.06 -2.94 2.12
CA ILE A 61 -9.59 -3.57 3.35
C ILE A 61 -8.70 -3.27 4.54
N TRP A 62 -7.37 -3.28 4.37
CA TRP A 62 -6.46 -2.93 5.46
C TRP A 62 -6.68 -1.51 5.96
N VAL A 63 -6.86 -0.53 5.07
CA VAL A 63 -7.20 0.86 5.46
C VAL A 63 -8.53 0.92 6.19
N GLU A 64 -9.55 0.17 5.73
CA GLU A 64 -10.84 0.07 6.44
C GLU A 64 -10.67 -0.53 7.84
N VAL A 65 -9.93 -1.65 7.98
CA VAL A 65 -9.63 -2.26 9.28
C VAL A 65 -8.84 -1.30 10.18
N PHE A 66 -7.86 -0.60 9.63
CA PHE A 66 -7.05 0.38 10.34
C PHE A 66 -7.92 1.52 10.90
N SER A 67 -8.88 2.00 10.11
CA SER A 67 -9.81 3.07 10.53
C SER A 67 -10.76 2.68 11.67
N ARG A 68 -10.86 1.40 12.01
CA ARG A 68 -11.72 0.89 13.08
C ARG A 68 -10.99 0.70 14.40
N PHE A 69 -9.66 0.85 14.44
CA PHE A 69 -8.93 0.84 15.69
C PHE A 69 -9.30 2.08 16.52
N PRO A 70 -9.46 1.95 17.85
CA PRO A 70 -9.79 3.08 18.71
C PRO A 70 -8.59 4.02 18.85
N ASP A 71 -8.78 5.31 18.57
CA ASP A 71 -7.72 6.34 18.69
C ASP A 71 -7.13 6.45 20.11
N LYS A 72 -7.94 6.15 21.14
CA LYS A 72 -7.56 6.20 22.56
C LYS A 72 -8.30 5.11 23.34
N GLY A 73 -7.62 4.47 24.30
CA GLY A 73 -8.26 3.57 25.28
C GLY A 73 -8.37 2.09 24.90
N GLY A 74 -7.51 1.59 24.00
CA GLY A 74 -7.44 0.15 23.68
C GLY A 74 -6.61 -0.67 24.67
N SER A 75 -6.94 -1.95 24.82
CA SER A 75 -6.08 -2.89 25.58
C SER A 75 -4.67 -2.98 24.96
N SER A 76 -3.62 -3.18 25.78
CA SER A 76 -2.24 -3.28 25.28
C SER A 76 -2.07 -4.37 24.20
N ARG A 77 -2.81 -5.48 24.31
CA ARG A 77 -2.83 -6.55 23.30
C ARG A 77 -3.38 -6.08 21.95
N LEU A 78 -4.37 -5.19 21.96
CA LEU A 78 -4.95 -4.62 20.74
C LEU A 78 -3.94 -3.72 20.02
N GLN A 79 -3.17 -2.92 20.76
CA GLN A 79 -2.10 -2.08 20.19
C GLN A 79 -0.98 -2.93 19.57
N TRP A 80 -0.58 -4.02 20.22
CA TRP A 80 0.40 -4.96 19.65
C TRP A 80 -0.11 -5.59 18.35
N PHE A 81 -1.39 -5.99 18.33
CA PHE A 81 -2.02 -6.52 17.13
C PHE A 81 -2.06 -5.50 15.98
N GLU A 82 -2.43 -4.25 16.26
CA GLU A 82 -2.43 -3.15 15.29
C GLU A 82 -1.04 -2.93 14.67
N ASN A 83 0.01 -2.88 15.50
CA ASN A 83 1.38 -2.68 15.06
C ASN A 83 1.90 -3.85 14.22
N LEU A 84 1.64 -5.08 14.66
CA LEU A 84 2.05 -6.28 13.91
C LEU A 84 1.32 -6.39 12.57
N LEU A 85 0.02 -6.10 12.54
CA LEU A 85 -0.78 -6.11 11.31
C LEU A 85 -0.29 -5.03 10.33
N SER A 86 -0.02 -3.83 10.83
CA SER A 86 0.55 -2.72 10.03
C SER A 86 1.93 -3.08 9.47
N PHE A 87 2.80 -3.68 10.29
CA PHE A 87 4.13 -4.11 9.84
C PHE A 87 4.06 -5.23 8.79
N ALA A 88 3.16 -6.20 8.98
CA ALA A 88 2.93 -7.27 8.01
C ALA A 88 2.43 -6.74 6.66
N MET A 89 1.47 -5.81 6.69
CA MET A 89 0.95 -5.17 5.47
C MET A 89 2.01 -4.30 4.79
N LEU A 90 2.80 -3.55 5.55
CA LEU A 90 3.92 -2.78 4.99
C LEU A 90 4.97 -3.70 4.36
N GLY A 91 5.36 -4.78 5.04
CA GLY A 91 6.29 -5.78 4.52
C GLY A 91 5.77 -6.42 3.25
N MET A 92 4.47 -6.72 3.18
CA MET A 92 3.82 -7.21 1.97
C MET A 92 3.91 -6.20 0.82
N VAL A 93 3.60 -4.91 1.07
CA VAL A 93 3.70 -3.86 0.04
C VAL A 93 5.14 -3.74 -0.46
N VAL A 94 6.11 -3.69 0.44
CA VAL A 94 7.53 -3.59 0.10
C VAL A 94 7.97 -4.80 -0.74
N TYR A 95 7.63 -6.01 -0.30
CA TYR A 95 7.92 -7.23 -1.05
C TYR A 95 7.36 -7.17 -2.48
N TRP A 96 6.09 -6.78 -2.63
CA TRP A 96 5.49 -6.69 -3.96
C TRP A 96 6.08 -5.54 -4.79
N VAL A 97 6.45 -4.41 -4.19
CA VAL A 97 7.16 -3.34 -4.90
C VAL A 97 8.48 -3.84 -5.47
N PHE A 98 9.24 -4.65 -4.71
CA PHE A 98 10.46 -5.27 -5.21
C PHE A 98 10.18 -6.30 -6.31
N GLU A 99 9.19 -7.17 -6.12
CA GLU A 99 8.80 -8.17 -7.12
C GLU A 99 8.35 -7.50 -8.43
N PHE A 100 7.53 -6.46 -8.34
CA PHE A 100 7.09 -5.69 -9.49
C PHE A 100 8.23 -4.90 -10.14
N SER A 101 9.23 -4.43 -9.39
CA SER A 101 10.39 -3.70 -9.96
C SER A 101 11.17 -4.53 -10.99
N ILE A 102 11.14 -5.86 -10.88
CA ILE A 102 11.79 -6.79 -11.82
C ILE A 102 11.00 -6.87 -13.13
N VAL A 103 9.68 -6.73 -13.06
CA VAL A 103 8.74 -6.89 -14.19
C VAL A 103 8.39 -5.54 -14.83
N PHE A 104 8.54 -4.43 -14.11
CA PHE A 104 7.85 -3.16 -14.40
C PHE A 104 8.79 -2.00 -14.76
N ASP A 105 9.25 -1.94 -16.01
CA ASP A 105 9.54 -0.62 -16.61
C ASP A 105 8.26 0.19 -16.85
N GLN A 106 7.14 -0.49 -17.15
CA GLN A 106 5.90 0.16 -17.60
C GLN A 106 4.80 0.22 -16.55
N ALA A 107 4.68 -0.78 -15.68
CA ALA A 107 3.57 -0.81 -14.74
C ALA A 107 3.91 -0.18 -13.37
N LEU A 108 5.17 0.24 -13.16
CA LEU A 108 5.59 1.08 -12.02
C LEU A 108 4.94 2.47 -12.15
N VAL A 109 4.78 2.96 -13.38
CA VAL A 109 3.96 4.13 -13.73
C VAL A 109 2.53 3.95 -13.26
N LEU A 110 1.92 2.79 -13.53
CA LEU A 110 0.53 2.50 -13.19
C LEU A 110 0.32 2.43 -11.67
N VAL A 111 1.23 1.77 -10.94
CA VAL A 111 1.17 1.68 -9.48
C VAL A 111 1.39 3.04 -8.82
N LEU A 112 2.38 3.82 -9.26
CA LEU A 112 2.59 5.19 -8.76
C LEU A 112 1.37 6.08 -9.05
N PHE A 113 0.80 5.95 -10.24
CA PHE A 113 -0.42 6.65 -10.61
C PHE A 113 -1.58 6.28 -9.68
N LEU A 114 -1.80 4.98 -9.43
CA LEU A 114 -2.87 4.52 -8.55
C LEU A 114 -2.66 5.00 -7.10
N VAL A 115 -1.44 4.91 -6.56
CA VAL A 115 -1.13 5.39 -5.20
C VAL A 115 -1.34 6.89 -5.07
N ILE A 116 -0.83 7.69 -6.04
CA ILE A 116 -1.02 9.14 -6.05
C ILE A 116 -2.51 9.48 -6.20
N ALA A 117 -3.24 8.79 -7.08
CA ALA A 117 -4.67 8.99 -7.26
C ALA A 117 -5.46 8.64 -5.98
N GLN A 118 -5.05 7.62 -5.24
CA GLN A 118 -5.70 7.21 -3.99
C GLN A 118 -5.45 8.21 -2.87
N ILE A 119 -4.21 8.69 -2.71
CA ILE A 119 -3.87 9.79 -1.78
C ILE A 119 -4.66 11.05 -2.15
N PHE A 120 -4.75 11.38 -3.44
CA PHE A 120 -5.50 12.53 -3.90
C PHE A 120 -7.00 12.40 -3.61
N LEU A 121 -7.61 11.24 -3.91
CA LEU A 121 -9.01 10.98 -3.60
C LEU A 121 -9.29 11.04 -2.10
N PHE A 122 -8.36 10.54 -1.28
CA PHE A 122 -8.44 10.63 0.18
C PHE A 122 -8.35 12.08 0.65
N CYS A 123 -7.35 12.84 0.22
CA CYS A 123 -7.21 14.26 0.52
C CYS A 123 -8.41 15.09 0.02
N TRP A 124 -8.95 14.75 -1.16
CA TRP A 124 -10.13 15.39 -1.74
C TRP A 124 -11.40 15.07 -0.95
N SER A 125 -11.57 13.82 -0.50
CA SER A 125 -12.69 13.42 0.35
C SER A 125 -12.61 14.12 1.71
N CYS A 126 -11.42 14.22 2.30
CA CYS A 126 -11.19 15.02 3.51
C CYS A 126 -11.43 16.51 3.28
N ALA A 127 -10.93 17.08 2.17
CA ALA A 127 -11.11 18.49 1.85
C ALA A 127 -12.59 18.82 1.61
N THR A 128 -13.31 18.02 0.82
CA THR A 128 -14.73 18.25 0.55
C THR A 128 -15.62 18.09 1.78
N LYS A 129 -15.27 17.23 2.74
CA LYS A 129 -15.96 17.14 4.04
C LYS A 129 -15.64 18.33 4.95
N ARG A 130 -14.43 18.88 4.89
CA ARG A 130 -13.97 19.97 5.77
C ARG A 130 -14.20 21.37 5.19
N PHE A 131 -14.40 21.50 3.88
CA PHE A 131 -14.49 22.78 3.18
C PHE A 131 -15.94 23.12 2.82
N ASP A 132 -16.62 23.82 3.74
CA ASP A 132 -17.71 24.78 3.42
C ASP A 132 -17.17 26.00 2.61
N LEU A 133 -15.88 25.98 2.25
CA LEU A 133 -15.13 27.03 1.54
C LEU A 133 -15.49 27.15 0.06
N PHE A 134 -15.99 26.10 -0.61
CA PHE A 134 -16.56 26.24 -1.96
C PHE A 134 -17.83 27.10 -1.96
N ARG A 135 -18.58 27.09 -0.85
CA ARG A 135 -19.74 27.95 -0.65
C ARG A 135 -19.33 29.41 -0.51
N ARG A 136 -18.15 29.66 0.09
CA ARG A 136 -17.62 31.00 0.37
C ARG A 136 -16.88 31.63 -0.81
N ILE A 137 -16.16 30.85 -1.61
CA ILE A 137 -15.31 31.37 -2.71
C ILE A 137 -16.09 31.49 -4.03
N PHE A 138 -17.01 30.57 -4.32
CA PHE A 138 -17.59 30.46 -5.66
C PHE A 138 -19.04 30.93 -5.82
N ASN A 139 -19.78 31.25 -4.75
CA ASN A 139 -21.20 31.67 -4.80
C ASN A 139 -22.09 30.90 -5.79
N ALA A 140 -21.70 29.66 -6.12
CA ALA A 140 -22.24 28.97 -7.27
C ALA A 140 -23.62 28.39 -6.96
N LYS A 141 -24.56 28.49 -7.91
CA LYS A 141 -25.89 27.89 -7.79
C LYS A 141 -25.78 26.36 -7.70
N PRO A 142 -26.69 25.67 -6.99
CA PRO A 142 -26.57 24.25 -6.66
C PRO A 142 -26.44 23.31 -7.88
N GLY A 143 -26.92 23.70 -9.06
CA GLY A 143 -26.80 22.91 -10.31
C GLY A 143 -25.41 22.93 -10.97
N GLU A 144 -24.68 24.06 -10.92
CA GLU A 144 -23.34 24.19 -11.52
C GLU A 144 -22.24 23.57 -10.67
N ARG A 145 -22.46 23.46 -9.35
CA ARG A 145 -21.50 22.86 -8.40
C ARG A 145 -21.12 21.43 -8.76
N ARG A 146 -22.06 20.64 -9.29
CA ARG A 146 -21.81 19.24 -9.65
C ARG A 146 -20.88 19.14 -10.87
N ARG A 147 -21.10 19.98 -11.89
CA ARG A 147 -20.25 20.03 -13.10
C ARG A 147 -18.87 20.58 -12.79
N LEU A 148 -18.77 21.63 -11.99
CA LEU A 148 -17.49 22.22 -11.58
C LEU A 148 -16.64 21.23 -10.77
N ARG A 149 -17.27 20.50 -9.84
CA ARG A 149 -16.58 19.47 -9.03
C ARG A 149 -16.06 18.31 -9.89
N LEU A 150 -16.82 17.93 -10.92
CA LEU A 150 -16.41 16.90 -11.89
C LEU A 150 -15.26 17.40 -12.75
N ALA A 151 -15.34 18.63 -13.29
CA ALA A 151 -14.29 19.23 -14.11
C ALA A 151 -12.97 19.37 -13.34
N ILE A 152 -13.01 19.86 -12.10
CA ILE A 152 -11.83 19.99 -11.25
C ILE A 152 -11.27 18.61 -10.89
N GLY A 153 -12.13 17.63 -10.57
CA GLY A 153 -11.71 16.26 -10.30
C GLY A 153 -10.99 15.64 -11.50
N LEU A 154 -11.55 15.78 -12.70
CA LEU A 154 -10.98 15.24 -13.93
C LEU A 154 -9.67 15.94 -14.31
N PHE A 155 -9.62 17.27 -14.19
CA PHE A 155 -8.41 18.05 -14.41
C PHE A 155 -7.30 17.66 -13.43
N SER A 156 -7.65 17.47 -12.15
CA SER A 156 -6.69 17.03 -11.14
C SER A 156 -6.17 15.63 -11.43
N ILE A 157 -7.04 14.68 -11.77
CA ILE A 157 -6.64 13.31 -12.15
C ILE A 157 -5.67 13.34 -13.35
N ALA A 158 -5.99 14.13 -14.39
CA ALA A 158 -5.12 14.28 -15.55
C ALA A 158 -3.76 14.89 -15.19
N LEU A 159 -3.75 15.94 -14.35
CA LEU A 159 -2.52 16.56 -13.86
C LEU A 159 -1.66 15.57 -13.07
N PHE A 160 -2.27 14.80 -12.16
CA PHE A 160 -1.57 13.78 -11.38
C PHE A 160 -1.07 12.62 -12.24
N ALA A 161 -1.78 12.24 -13.30
CA ALA A 161 -1.29 11.26 -14.27
C ALA A 161 0.01 11.72 -14.93
N VAL A 162 0.06 13.00 -15.35
CA VAL A 162 1.26 13.59 -15.95
C VAL A 162 2.41 13.64 -14.95
N ILE A 163 2.15 14.03 -13.70
CA ILE A 163 3.18 14.08 -12.64
C ILE A 163 3.70 12.67 -12.32
N ALA A 164 2.81 11.69 -12.17
CA ALA A 164 3.17 10.30 -11.90
C ALA A 164 4.01 9.71 -13.04
N PHE A 165 3.64 10.00 -14.28
CA PHE A 165 4.42 9.61 -15.46
C PHE A 165 5.80 10.27 -15.47
N ALA A 166 5.89 11.57 -15.23
CA ALA A 166 7.16 12.29 -15.19
C ALA A 166 8.08 11.77 -14.08
N LEU A 167 7.55 11.49 -12.89
CA LEU A 167 8.28 10.91 -11.77
C LEU A 167 8.77 9.50 -12.10
N ALA A 168 7.92 8.66 -12.67
CA ALA A 168 8.32 7.31 -13.07
C ALA A 168 9.48 7.37 -14.09
N VAL A 169 9.37 8.18 -15.14
CA VAL A 169 10.44 8.37 -16.13
C VAL A 169 11.75 8.86 -15.49
N ALA A 170 11.68 9.75 -14.50
CA ALA A 170 12.86 10.26 -13.81
C ALA A 170 13.52 9.22 -12.87
N ILE A 171 12.73 8.34 -12.27
CA ILE A 171 13.17 7.37 -11.26
C ILE A 171 13.67 6.07 -11.90
N THR A 172 13.02 5.59 -12.96
CA THR A 172 13.35 4.33 -13.66
C THR A 172 14.84 4.13 -13.97
N PRO A 173 15.58 5.09 -14.58
CA PRO A 173 16.99 4.89 -14.87
C PRO A 173 17.85 4.76 -13.61
N ARG A 174 17.52 5.48 -12.53
CA ARG A 174 18.26 5.42 -11.25
C ARG A 174 18.06 4.09 -10.55
N VAL A 175 16.82 3.59 -10.54
CA VAL A 175 16.47 2.29 -9.95
C VAL A 175 17.19 1.17 -10.70
N LYS A 176 17.21 1.20 -12.04
CA LYS A 176 17.95 0.21 -12.85
C LYS A 176 19.43 0.15 -12.51
N VAL A 177 20.10 1.30 -12.38
CA VAL A 177 21.52 1.37 -12.04
C VAL A 177 21.78 0.81 -10.64
N PHE A 178 20.92 1.14 -9.67
CA PHE A 178 21.05 0.62 -8.32
C PHE A 178 20.87 -0.91 -8.26
N LEU A 179 19.83 -1.44 -8.91
CA LEU A 179 19.55 -2.88 -8.95
C LEU A 179 20.64 -3.68 -9.68
N THR A 180 21.14 -3.18 -10.81
CA THR A 180 22.25 -3.84 -11.52
C THR A 180 23.53 -3.86 -10.69
N LYS A 181 23.82 -2.79 -9.93
CA LYS A 181 24.98 -2.73 -9.04
C LYS A 181 24.85 -3.72 -7.87
N GLY A 182 23.68 -3.78 -7.22
CA GLY A 182 23.41 -4.73 -6.15
C GLY A 182 23.52 -6.18 -6.60
N ARG A 183 22.96 -6.51 -7.78
CA ARG A 183 23.03 -7.87 -8.34
C ARG A 183 24.47 -8.30 -8.67
N LYS A 184 25.29 -7.40 -9.21
CA LYS A 184 26.70 -7.68 -9.46
C LYS A 184 27.44 -8.01 -8.15
N ALA A 185 27.22 -7.23 -7.10
CA ALA A 185 27.85 -7.49 -5.80
C ALA A 185 27.48 -8.87 -5.23
N ILE A 186 26.20 -9.28 -5.35
CA ILE A 186 25.75 -10.60 -4.89
C ILE A 186 26.40 -11.74 -5.70
N LEU A 187 26.49 -11.59 -7.03
CA LEU A 187 27.13 -12.59 -7.89
C LEU A 187 28.64 -12.69 -7.66
N GLU A 188 29.31 -11.56 -7.44
CA GLU A 188 30.74 -11.52 -7.12
C GLU A 188 31.02 -12.21 -5.78
N MET A 189 30.20 -11.91 -4.75
CA MET A 189 30.31 -12.54 -3.43
C MET A 189 30.11 -14.06 -3.52
N SER A 190 29.10 -14.50 -4.29
CA SER A 190 28.84 -15.92 -4.52
C SER A 190 29.97 -16.62 -5.28
N LEU A 191 30.60 -15.97 -6.27
CA LEU A 191 31.72 -16.53 -7.02
C LEU A 191 33.00 -16.63 -6.19
N THR A 192 33.28 -15.64 -5.33
CA THR A 192 34.44 -15.70 -4.42
C THR A 192 34.31 -16.82 -3.39
N ASP A 193 33.11 -17.09 -2.88
CA ASP A 193 32.89 -18.19 -1.94
C ASP A 193 33.08 -19.56 -2.63
N VAL A 194 32.61 -19.69 -3.88
CA VAL A 194 32.78 -20.94 -4.65
C VAL A 194 34.23 -21.18 -5.05
N LEU A 195 34.98 -20.15 -5.44
CA LEU A 195 36.36 -20.28 -5.91
C LEU A 195 37.41 -20.27 -4.78
N GLY A 196 37.08 -19.68 -3.61
CA GLY A 196 37.99 -19.57 -2.47
C GLY A 196 38.27 -20.89 -1.74
N THR A 197 37.45 -21.92 -1.96
CA THR A 197 37.61 -23.23 -1.30
C THR A 197 38.49 -24.21 -2.07
N ASN A 198 38.87 -23.90 -3.32
CA ASN A 198 39.61 -24.82 -4.18
C ASN A 198 41.09 -24.43 -4.33
N LYS A 199 41.76 -24.15 -3.21
CA LYS A 199 43.22 -24.03 -3.19
C LYS A 199 43.76 -25.46 -3.18
N PRO A 200 44.37 -25.97 -4.28
CA PRO A 200 44.89 -27.33 -4.28
C PRO A 200 45.95 -27.45 -3.17
N PRO A 201 45.93 -28.55 -2.39
CA PRO A 201 46.92 -28.75 -1.33
C PRO A 201 48.31 -28.66 -1.96
N ALA A 202 49.13 -27.76 -1.42
CA ALA A 202 50.50 -27.58 -1.86
C ALA A 202 51.18 -28.94 -1.84
N SER A 203 51.60 -29.39 -3.02
CA SER A 203 52.23 -30.69 -3.22
C SER A 203 53.41 -30.83 -2.26
N LEU A 204 53.37 -31.90 -1.47
CA LEU A 204 54.46 -32.35 -0.62
C LEU A 204 55.70 -32.60 -1.49
N LYS A 205 56.76 -31.83 -1.20
CA LYS A 205 58.13 -32.16 -1.58
C LYS A 205 58.71 -33.17 -0.61
#